data_AF-A0A193QJJ8-F1
#
_entry.id   AF-A0A193QJJ8-F1
#
_cell.length_a   1.000
_cell.length_b   1.000
_cell.length_c   1.000
_cell.angle_alpha   90.00
_cell.angle_beta   90.00
_cell.angle_gamma   90.00
#
_symmetry.space_group_name_H-M   'P 1'
#
loop_
_entity.id
_entity.type
_entity.pdbx_description
1 polymer ?
#
loop_
_entity_poly.entity_id
_entity_poly.type
_entity_poly.pdbx_seq_one_letter_code
_entity_poly.pdbx_strand_id
1 'polypeptide(L)'
;MRELVRLKRHNLAVNSAQVAQHAQSARLSRGIRNNNPGNIEFRRQQGATGSDGRYAIFETPYTGIKALSGQLMRYYSGQTTGRPLRTVNDIISTWAPAGENNTVAYIAQVSKALGVEAHTRLDLNDNAVMQKLVSAIIRHENGTNPYDALTLAKAVADSRTDNPQMAAYYPQQQRALQQAQTVNHSQRVSHTVTENHIQNVNVTTNTAQADVLLEQIQQKARQSQLTAPYISGVMP
;
A
#
# COMPACT_ATOMS: atom_id res chain seq x y z
N MET A 1 18.20 -43.38 9.52
CA MET A 1 18.63 -42.34 10.48
C MET A 1 18.84 -40.94 9.87
N ARG A 2 19.27 -40.81 8.60
CA ARG A 2 19.51 -39.48 7.97
C ARG A 2 18.23 -38.70 7.63
N GLU A 3 17.10 -39.37 7.45
CA GLU A 3 15.83 -38.75 7.04
C GLU A 3 15.06 -38.10 8.21
N LEU A 4 15.11 -38.72 9.40
CA LEU A 4 14.49 -38.19 10.63
C LEU A 4 15.14 -36.88 11.12
N VAL A 5 16.44 -36.69 10.88
CA VAL A 5 17.15 -35.44 11.22
C VAL A 5 16.71 -34.29 10.29
N ARG A 6 16.43 -34.58 9.01
CA ARG A 6 15.96 -33.59 8.03
C ARG A 6 14.56 -33.11 8.35
N LEU A 7 13.65 -34.02 8.71
CA LEU A 7 12.27 -33.70 9.11
C LEU A 7 12.21 -32.88 10.40
N LYS A 8 13.04 -33.21 11.40
CA LYS A 8 13.08 -32.47 12.68
C LYS A 8 13.64 -31.06 12.51
N ARG A 9 14.67 -30.87 11.67
CA ARG A 9 15.22 -29.56 11.31
C ARG A 9 14.24 -28.70 10.51
N HIS A 10 13.45 -29.31 9.62
CA HIS A 10 12.42 -28.60 8.86
C HIS A 10 11.27 -28.14 9.75
N ASN A 11 10.77 -28.99 10.66
CA ASN A 11 9.73 -28.60 11.64
C ASN A 11 10.21 -27.53 12.62
N LEU A 12 11.47 -27.56 13.05
CA LEU A 12 12.06 -26.51 13.90
C LEU A 12 12.14 -25.16 13.18
N ALA A 13 12.53 -25.15 11.89
CA ALA A 13 12.62 -23.94 11.08
C ALA A 13 11.24 -23.30 10.80
N VAL A 14 10.24 -24.12 10.49
CA VAL A 14 8.85 -23.66 10.27
C VAL A 14 8.25 -23.08 11.55
N ASN A 15 8.47 -23.73 12.70
CA ASN A 15 8.02 -23.21 14.00
C ASN A 15 8.73 -21.90 14.37
N SER A 16 10.04 -21.76 14.10
CA SER A 16 10.75 -20.50 14.35
C SER A 16 10.30 -19.35 13.44
N ALA A 17 9.90 -19.64 12.20
CA ALA A 17 9.36 -18.64 11.28
C ALA A 17 7.96 -18.17 11.69
N GLN A 18 7.09 -19.08 12.15
CA GLN A 18 5.78 -18.73 12.71
C GLN A 18 5.93 -17.91 14.01
N VAL A 19 6.83 -18.30 14.92
CA VAL A 19 7.09 -17.54 16.14
C VAL A 19 7.67 -16.15 15.84
N ALA A 20 8.55 -16.02 14.85
CA ALA A 20 9.08 -14.74 14.40
C ALA A 20 8.01 -13.86 13.73
N GLN A 21 7.12 -14.44 12.90
CA GLN A 21 5.98 -13.72 12.31
C GLN A 21 4.97 -13.25 13.37
N HIS A 22 4.73 -14.06 14.41
CA HIS A 22 3.85 -13.71 15.52
C HIS A 22 4.48 -12.59 16.38
N ALA A 23 5.80 -12.63 16.62
CA ALA A 23 6.52 -11.58 17.34
C ALA A 23 6.66 -10.26 16.52
N GLN A 24 6.83 -10.36 15.20
CA GLN A 24 6.81 -9.20 14.29
C GLN A 24 5.42 -8.55 14.28
N SER A 25 4.37 -9.36 14.23
CA SER A 25 2.96 -8.91 14.30
C SER A 25 2.63 -8.26 15.64
N ALA A 26 3.23 -8.71 16.75
CA ALA A 26 3.05 -8.11 18.07
C ALA A 26 3.67 -6.70 18.21
N ARG A 27 4.62 -6.33 17.33
CA ARG A 27 5.19 -4.97 17.27
C ARG A 27 4.40 -4.01 16.37
N LEU A 28 3.47 -4.52 15.57
CA LEU A 28 2.62 -3.69 14.73
C LEU A 28 1.49 -3.08 15.56
N SER A 29 1.11 -1.84 15.25
CA SER A 29 -0.05 -1.21 15.87
C SER A 29 -1.32 -2.03 15.59
N ARG A 30 -2.33 -1.89 16.47
CA ARG A 30 -3.64 -2.56 16.32
C ARG A 30 -4.23 -2.35 14.92
N GLY A 31 -4.19 -1.12 14.40
CA GLY A 31 -4.74 -0.80 13.08
C GLY A 31 -4.07 -1.62 11.97
N ILE A 32 -2.74 -1.72 11.97
CA ILE A 32 -2.02 -2.52 10.98
C ILE A 32 -2.31 -4.01 11.14
N ARG A 33 -2.34 -4.52 12.37
CA ARG A 33 -2.66 -5.94 12.65
C ARG A 33 -4.07 -6.33 12.18
N ASN A 34 -5.05 -5.46 12.39
CA ASN A 34 -6.44 -5.71 12.02
C ASN A 34 -6.73 -5.41 10.54
N ASN A 35 -5.70 -5.09 9.74
CA ASN A 35 -5.85 -4.57 8.38
C ASN A 35 -6.79 -3.34 8.32
N ASN A 36 -6.86 -2.58 9.41
CA ASN A 36 -7.71 -1.43 9.63
C ASN A 36 -6.85 -0.21 9.94
N PRO A 37 -6.12 0.33 8.94
CA PRO A 37 -5.11 1.34 9.20
C PRO A 37 -5.69 2.69 9.62
N GLY A 38 -6.98 2.92 9.42
CA GLY A 38 -7.67 4.10 9.95
C GLY A 38 -8.26 3.91 11.35
N ASN A 39 -8.12 2.73 11.97
CA ASN A 39 -8.83 2.36 13.20
C ASN A 39 -10.33 2.69 13.13
N ILE A 40 -11.00 2.39 12.00
CA ILE A 40 -12.43 2.62 11.88
C ILE A 40 -13.20 1.63 12.75
N GLU A 41 -14.19 2.13 13.51
CA GLU A 41 -14.99 1.29 14.38
C GLU A 41 -15.83 0.28 13.57
N PHE A 42 -16.10 -0.88 14.16
CA PHE A 42 -16.94 -1.87 13.53
C PHE A 42 -18.41 -1.43 13.54
N ARG A 43 -19.02 -1.39 12.36
CA ARG A 43 -20.43 -1.08 12.11
C ARG A 43 -21.05 -2.03 11.07
N ARG A 44 -20.47 -3.23 10.92
CA ARG A 44 -20.84 -4.21 9.88
C ARG A 44 -20.75 -3.65 8.45
N GLN A 45 -19.85 -2.68 8.24
CA GLN A 45 -19.59 -2.10 6.93
C GLN A 45 -19.01 -3.13 5.96
N GLN A 46 -19.19 -2.87 4.67
CA GLN A 46 -18.70 -3.71 3.58
C GLN A 46 -17.21 -4.02 3.71
N GLY A 47 -16.86 -5.28 3.48
CA GLY A 47 -15.47 -5.77 3.54
C GLY A 47 -14.93 -6.08 4.93
N ALA A 48 -15.63 -5.70 6.00
CA ALA A 48 -15.23 -6.09 7.36
C ALA A 48 -15.56 -7.58 7.60
N THR A 49 -14.59 -8.34 8.08
CA THR A 49 -14.73 -9.77 8.39
C THR A 49 -15.07 -10.02 9.86
N GLY A 50 -14.92 -9.00 10.71
CA GLY A 50 -15.24 -9.08 12.13
C GLY A 50 -14.85 -7.82 12.89
N SER A 51 -14.70 -7.96 14.20
CA SER A 51 -14.34 -6.91 15.14
C SER A 51 -13.34 -7.44 16.17
N ASP A 52 -12.46 -6.58 16.66
CA ASP A 52 -11.63 -6.84 17.84
C ASP A 52 -12.30 -6.43 19.17
N GLY A 53 -13.61 -6.21 19.12
CA GLY A 53 -14.45 -5.68 20.20
C GLY A 53 -15.01 -4.31 19.84
N ARG A 54 -14.15 -3.39 19.38
CA ARG A 54 -14.56 -2.02 18.99
C ARG A 54 -14.25 -1.71 17.53
N TYR A 55 -13.09 -2.13 17.05
CA TYR A 55 -12.59 -1.77 15.73
C TYR A 55 -12.81 -2.89 14.74
N ALA A 56 -13.08 -2.50 13.50
CA ALA A 56 -13.27 -3.47 12.43
C ALA A 56 -11.99 -4.24 12.13
N ILE A 57 -12.16 -5.48 11.71
CA ILE A 57 -11.10 -6.32 11.14
C ILE A 57 -11.42 -6.49 9.65
N PHE A 58 -10.42 -6.34 8.81
CA PHE A 58 -10.52 -6.56 7.36
C PHE A 58 -9.65 -7.74 6.93
N GLU A 59 -10.04 -8.36 5.82
CA GLU A 59 -9.25 -9.45 5.21
C GLU A 59 -7.88 -8.96 4.74
N THR A 60 -7.81 -7.73 4.22
CA THR A 60 -6.57 -7.15 3.67
C THR A 60 -6.44 -5.67 4.01
N PRO A 61 -5.20 -5.13 4.11
CA PRO A 61 -5.02 -3.69 4.32
C PRO A 61 -5.66 -2.85 3.23
N TYR A 62 -5.68 -3.36 1.99
CA TYR A 62 -6.32 -2.71 0.86
C TYR A 62 -7.82 -2.46 1.11
N THR A 63 -8.52 -3.50 1.60
CA THR A 63 -9.94 -3.38 1.97
C THR A 63 -10.13 -2.37 3.11
N GLY A 64 -9.25 -2.36 4.10
CA GLY A 64 -9.30 -1.37 5.18
C GLY A 64 -9.05 0.07 4.72
N ILE A 65 -8.12 0.29 3.78
CA ILE A 65 -7.87 1.61 3.17
C ILE A 65 -9.07 2.05 2.33
N LYS A 66 -9.69 1.13 1.58
CA LYS A 66 -10.95 1.40 0.85
C LYS A 66 -12.05 1.84 1.81
N ALA A 67 -12.22 1.12 2.92
CA ALA A 67 -13.23 1.44 3.93
C ALA A 67 -12.96 2.79 4.62
N LEU A 68 -11.71 3.11 4.92
CA LEU A 68 -11.28 4.43 5.40
C LEU A 68 -11.65 5.54 4.40
N SER A 69 -11.28 5.38 3.13
CA SER A 69 -11.62 6.33 2.07
C SER A 69 -13.14 6.52 1.92
N GLY A 70 -13.91 5.42 1.97
CA GLY A 70 -15.37 5.45 1.96
C GLY A 70 -15.95 6.22 3.15
N GLN A 71 -15.40 6.03 4.35
CA GLN A 71 -15.83 6.77 5.55
C GLN A 71 -15.57 8.28 5.40
N LEU A 72 -14.43 8.68 4.83
CA LEU A 72 -14.14 10.09 4.54
C LEU A 72 -15.09 10.67 3.48
N MET A 73 -15.48 9.89 2.47
CA MET A 73 -16.51 10.32 1.52
C MET A 73 -17.87 10.52 2.17
N ARG A 74 -18.25 9.69 3.15
CA ARG A 74 -19.50 9.89 3.93
C ARG A 74 -19.46 11.16 4.78
N TYR A 75 -18.28 11.61 5.20
CA TYR A 75 -18.12 12.91 5.87
C TYR A 75 -18.25 14.04 4.86
N TYR A 76 -17.56 13.92 3.73
CA TYR A 76 -17.55 14.91 2.65
C TYR A 76 -18.93 15.16 2.03
N SER A 77 -19.75 14.11 1.89
CA SER A 77 -21.12 14.21 1.40
C SER A 77 -22.13 14.66 2.46
N GLY A 78 -21.76 14.57 3.74
CA GLY A 78 -22.66 14.83 4.87
C GLY A 78 -23.53 13.65 5.29
N GLN A 79 -23.33 12.47 4.71
CA GLN A 79 -24.05 11.25 5.09
C GLN A 79 -23.82 10.79 6.54
N THR A 80 -22.76 11.27 7.20
CA THR A 80 -22.54 10.94 8.63
C THR A 80 -23.21 11.94 9.57
N THR A 81 -23.08 13.23 9.30
CA THR A 81 -23.45 14.29 10.27
C THR A 81 -24.68 15.10 9.85
N GLY A 82 -25.27 14.81 8.68
CA GLY A 82 -26.33 15.60 8.08
C GLY A 82 -25.85 16.86 7.36
N ARG A 83 -24.55 17.19 7.43
CA ARG A 83 -23.94 18.31 6.68
C ARG A 83 -22.58 17.94 6.10
N PRO A 84 -22.20 18.43 4.91
CA PRO A 84 -20.88 18.19 4.35
C PRO A 84 -19.74 18.70 5.24
N LEU A 85 -18.75 17.85 5.50
CA LEU A 85 -17.50 18.23 6.17
C LEU A 85 -16.44 18.49 5.11
N ARG A 86 -16.00 19.75 4.98
CA ARG A 86 -15.18 20.19 3.83
C ARG A 86 -13.79 20.68 4.22
N THR A 87 -13.44 20.73 5.49
CA THR A 87 -12.14 21.24 5.96
C THR A 87 -11.40 20.20 6.79
N VAL A 88 -10.08 20.36 6.96
CA VAL A 88 -9.29 19.51 7.88
C VAL A 88 -9.88 19.58 9.28
N ASN A 89 -10.22 20.78 9.75
CA ASN A 89 -10.83 21.01 11.05
C ASN A 89 -12.12 20.20 11.23
N ASP A 90 -13.05 20.27 10.26
CA ASP A 90 -14.34 19.57 10.36
C ASP A 90 -14.17 18.04 10.36
N ILE A 91 -13.35 17.54 9.43
CA ILE A 91 -13.11 16.12 9.25
C ILE A 91 -12.44 15.53 10.49
N ILE A 92 -11.34 16.13 10.95
CA ILE A 92 -10.54 15.59 12.05
C ILE A 92 -11.25 15.78 13.40
N SER A 93 -11.97 16.88 13.61
CA SER A 93 -12.78 17.04 14.84
C SER A 93 -13.92 16.03 14.93
N THR A 94 -14.42 15.56 13.79
CA THR A 94 -15.42 14.47 13.74
C THR A 94 -14.74 13.09 13.86
N TRP A 95 -13.56 12.92 13.28
CA TRP A 95 -12.79 11.66 13.31
C TRP A 95 -12.27 11.33 14.72
N ALA A 96 -11.73 12.34 15.42
CA ALA A 96 -11.14 12.23 16.74
C ALA A 96 -11.62 13.40 17.62
N PRO A 97 -12.87 13.34 18.11
CA PRO A 97 -13.43 14.39 18.97
C PRO A 97 -12.61 14.56 20.26
N ALA A 98 -12.68 15.76 20.82
CA ALA A 98 -11.94 16.12 22.03
C ALA A 98 -12.37 15.29 23.24
N GLY A 99 -11.43 14.99 24.13
CA GLY A 99 -11.60 14.15 25.31
C GLY A 99 -10.24 13.68 25.80
N GLU A 100 -9.77 12.55 25.29
CA GLU A 100 -8.41 12.02 25.54
C GLU A 100 -7.42 12.32 24.39
N ASN A 101 -7.91 12.82 23.25
CA ASN A 101 -7.10 13.11 22.07
C ASN A 101 -6.69 14.58 22.00
N ASN A 102 -5.45 14.85 21.54
CA ASN A 102 -5.05 16.20 21.17
C ASN A 102 -5.50 16.50 19.72
N THR A 103 -6.79 16.76 19.56
CA THR A 103 -7.41 17.07 18.26
C THR A 103 -6.73 18.24 17.55
N VAL A 104 -6.24 19.24 18.31
CA VAL A 104 -5.50 20.38 17.75
C VAL A 104 -4.19 19.94 17.10
N ALA A 105 -3.42 19.08 17.78
CA ALA A 105 -2.18 18.52 17.21
C ALA A 105 -2.47 17.62 15.99
N TYR A 106 -3.58 16.89 15.99
CA TYR A 106 -4.00 16.09 14.84
C TYR A 106 -4.32 16.98 13.64
N ILE A 107 -5.14 18.02 13.83
CA ILE A 107 -5.45 19.02 12.78
C ILE A 107 -4.16 19.61 12.23
N ALA A 108 -3.25 20.07 13.08
CA ALA A 108 -1.99 20.67 12.64
C ALA A 108 -1.12 19.69 11.82
N GLN A 109 -1.04 18.42 12.25
CA GLN A 109 -0.28 17.40 11.52
C GLN A 109 -0.88 17.12 10.14
N VAL A 110 -2.21 17.01 10.06
CA VAL A 110 -2.92 16.75 8.80
C VAL A 110 -2.83 17.95 7.87
N SER A 111 -3.07 19.16 8.37
CA SER A 111 -2.89 20.41 7.62
C SER A 111 -1.50 20.52 7.01
N LYS A 112 -0.45 20.24 7.79
CA LYS A 112 0.93 20.22 7.30
C LYS A 112 1.17 19.15 6.22
N ALA A 113 0.60 17.95 6.38
CA ALA A 113 0.75 16.88 5.40
C ALA A 113 0.05 17.20 4.06
N LEU A 114 -1.07 17.94 4.11
CA LEU A 114 -1.80 18.35 2.92
C LEU A 114 -1.26 19.64 2.28
N GLY A 115 -0.55 20.46 3.06
CA GLY A 115 -0.06 21.78 2.62
C GLY A 115 -1.17 22.83 2.58
N VAL A 116 -2.11 22.76 3.54
CA VAL A 116 -3.30 23.63 3.59
C VAL A 116 -3.60 24.05 5.03
N GLU A 117 -4.29 25.18 5.19
CA GLU A 117 -4.75 25.65 6.49
C GLU A 117 -5.92 24.79 7.01
N ALA A 118 -6.12 24.79 8.34
CA ALA A 118 -7.13 23.95 9.01
C ALA A 118 -8.55 24.17 8.46
N HIS A 119 -8.88 25.40 8.07
CA HIS A 119 -10.19 25.82 7.56
C HIS A 119 -10.25 25.92 6.03
N THR A 120 -9.19 25.56 5.31
CA THR A 120 -9.21 25.50 3.84
C THR A 120 -10.18 24.41 3.39
N ARG A 121 -11.04 24.73 2.42
CA ARG A 121 -11.94 23.74 1.81
C ARG A 121 -11.13 22.77 0.97
N LEU A 122 -11.29 21.48 1.27
CA LEU A 122 -10.73 20.36 0.53
C LEU A 122 -11.72 19.91 -0.54
N ASP A 123 -11.21 19.42 -1.66
CA ASP A 123 -12.00 18.63 -2.60
C ASP A 123 -11.60 17.15 -2.47
N LEU A 124 -12.41 16.36 -1.75
CA LEU A 124 -12.18 14.93 -1.64
C LEU A 124 -12.64 14.15 -2.89
N ASN A 125 -13.15 14.79 -3.95
CA ASN A 125 -13.29 14.10 -5.25
C ASN A 125 -11.95 13.98 -5.97
N ASP A 126 -10.99 14.86 -5.65
CA ASP A 126 -9.61 14.72 -6.11
C ASP A 126 -8.94 13.54 -5.38
N ASN A 127 -8.54 12.53 -6.14
CA ASN A 127 -7.86 11.35 -5.63
C ASN A 127 -6.53 11.69 -4.95
N ALA A 128 -5.80 12.71 -5.40
CA ALA A 128 -4.55 13.11 -4.79
C ALA A 128 -4.77 13.73 -3.41
N VAL A 129 -5.81 14.56 -3.26
CA VAL A 129 -6.20 15.14 -1.96
C VAL A 129 -6.65 14.04 -1.00
N MET A 130 -7.53 13.13 -1.45
CA MET A 130 -7.98 12.00 -0.65
C MET A 130 -6.81 11.09 -0.23
N GLN A 131 -5.89 10.78 -1.14
CA GLN A 131 -4.71 9.97 -0.85
C GLN A 131 -3.82 10.61 0.22
N LYS A 132 -3.56 11.92 0.13
CA LYS A 132 -2.78 12.64 1.14
C LYS A 132 -3.46 12.60 2.51
N LEU A 133 -4.78 12.79 2.55
CA LEU A 133 -5.57 12.73 3.78
C LEU A 133 -5.56 11.33 4.41
N VAL A 134 -5.82 10.29 3.61
CA VAL A 134 -5.74 8.88 4.04
C VAL A 134 -4.34 8.57 4.60
N SER A 135 -3.28 8.97 3.89
CA SER A 135 -1.90 8.76 4.33
C SER A 135 -1.60 9.44 5.67
N ALA A 136 -2.06 10.68 5.84
CA ALA A 136 -1.89 11.45 7.07
C ALA A 136 -2.62 10.82 8.26
N ILE A 137 -3.87 10.38 8.06
CA ILE A 137 -4.66 9.67 9.08
C ILE A 137 -3.95 8.37 9.49
N ILE A 138 -3.57 7.52 8.52
CA ILE A 138 -2.89 6.25 8.81
C ILE A 138 -1.61 6.48 9.63
N ARG A 139 -0.83 7.49 9.27
CA ARG A 139 0.40 7.84 10.00
C ARG A 139 0.11 8.34 11.42
N HIS A 140 -0.94 9.12 11.63
CA HIS A 140 -1.34 9.56 12.97
C HIS A 140 -1.80 8.36 13.82
N GLU A 141 -2.68 7.53 13.27
CA GLU A 141 -3.32 6.39 13.95
C GLU A 141 -2.34 5.28 14.36
N ASN A 142 -1.25 5.10 13.60
CA ASN A 142 -0.33 3.99 13.78
C ASN A 142 1.10 4.44 14.10
N GLY A 143 1.36 5.75 14.17
CA GLY A 143 2.70 6.34 14.28
C GLY A 143 3.53 6.27 12.99
N THR A 144 3.17 5.39 12.06
CA THR A 144 3.79 5.23 10.74
C THR A 144 2.75 4.85 9.68
N ASN A 145 3.07 5.12 8.42
CA ASN A 145 2.32 4.60 7.28
C ASN A 145 3.21 3.60 6.53
N PRO A 146 2.98 2.28 6.64
CA PRO A 146 3.79 1.27 5.99
C PRO A 146 3.40 1.03 4.52
N TYR A 147 2.36 1.69 4.02
CA TYR A 147 1.85 1.48 2.66
C TYR A 147 2.48 2.46 1.68
N ASP A 148 2.85 1.96 0.51
CA ASP A 148 3.39 2.78 -0.57
C ASP A 148 2.30 3.64 -1.23
N ALA A 149 2.72 4.68 -1.94
CA ALA A 149 1.82 5.64 -2.58
C ALA A 149 0.89 4.99 -3.62
N LEU A 150 1.36 3.98 -4.36
CA LEU A 150 0.56 3.30 -5.38
C LEU A 150 -0.55 2.47 -4.72
N THR A 151 -0.26 1.83 -3.59
CA THR A 151 -1.28 1.12 -2.80
C THR A 151 -2.39 2.04 -2.33
N LEU A 152 -2.03 3.19 -1.76
CA LEU A 152 -3.00 4.18 -1.31
C LEU A 152 -3.82 4.74 -2.47
N ALA A 153 -3.17 5.11 -3.58
CA ALA A 153 -3.83 5.69 -4.75
C ALA A 153 -4.86 4.72 -5.36
N LYS A 154 -4.51 3.45 -5.52
CA LYS A 154 -5.43 2.42 -6.04
C LYS A 154 -6.62 2.20 -5.11
N ALA A 155 -6.38 2.05 -3.80
CA ALA A 155 -7.46 1.85 -2.84
C ALA A 155 -8.42 3.05 -2.78
N VAL A 156 -7.89 4.26 -2.88
CA VAL A 156 -8.69 5.49 -2.95
C VAL A 156 -9.51 5.56 -4.25
N ALA A 157 -8.93 5.21 -5.40
CA ALA A 157 -9.68 5.18 -6.66
C ALA A 157 -10.81 4.13 -6.61
N ASP A 158 -10.49 2.93 -6.13
CA ASP A 158 -11.41 1.80 -6.04
C ASP A 158 -12.43 1.92 -4.89
N SER A 159 -12.30 2.86 -3.96
CA SER A 159 -13.34 3.10 -2.97
C SER A 159 -14.56 3.81 -3.55
N ARG A 160 -14.42 4.41 -4.74
CA ARG A 160 -15.49 5.14 -5.44
C ARG A 160 -16.25 4.30 -6.44
N THR A 161 -15.68 3.16 -6.85
CA THR A 161 -16.30 2.17 -7.73
C THR A 161 -16.47 0.90 -6.91
N ASP A 162 -17.68 0.35 -6.80
CA ASP A 162 -17.89 -0.97 -6.18
C ASP A 162 -17.29 -2.07 -7.08
N ASN A 163 -15.96 -2.09 -7.24
CA ASN A 163 -15.22 -3.05 -8.06
C ASN A 163 -14.66 -4.18 -7.16
N PRO A 164 -15.32 -5.34 -7.09
CA PRO A 164 -14.89 -6.46 -6.25
C PRO A 164 -13.68 -7.22 -6.82
N GLN A 165 -13.37 -7.11 -8.11
CA GLN A 165 -12.31 -7.89 -8.76
C GLN A 165 -10.90 -7.48 -8.29
N MET A 166 -10.68 -6.19 -8.03
CA MET A 166 -9.37 -5.68 -7.58
C MET A 166 -9.01 -6.09 -6.15
N ALA A 167 -9.99 -6.31 -5.27
CA ALA A 167 -9.75 -6.77 -3.90
C ALA A 167 -9.14 -8.18 -3.86
N ALA A 168 -9.50 -9.05 -4.82
CA ALA A 168 -8.96 -10.41 -4.94
C ALA A 168 -7.53 -10.44 -5.52
N TYR A 169 -7.17 -9.47 -6.34
CA TYR A 169 -5.86 -9.38 -7.00
C TYR A 169 -4.75 -8.84 -6.09
N TYR A 170 -5.11 -7.99 -5.12
CA TYR A 170 -4.15 -7.27 -4.28
C TYR A 170 -3.22 -8.14 -3.42
N PRO A 171 -3.71 -9.20 -2.74
CA PRO A 171 -2.85 -10.11 -1.98
C PRO A 171 -1.81 -10.81 -2.86
N GLN A 172 -2.15 -11.09 -4.12
CA GLN A 172 -1.24 -11.71 -5.08
C GLN A 172 -0.14 -10.74 -5.50
N GLN A 173 -0.50 -9.47 -5.76
CA GLN A 173 0.46 -8.41 -6.08
C GLN A 173 1.42 -8.14 -4.90
N GLN A 174 0.93 -8.10 -3.66
CA GLN A 174 1.80 -7.93 -2.48
C GLN A 174 2.76 -9.12 -2.29
N ARG A 175 2.29 -10.35 -2.51
CA ARG A 175 3.15 -11.54 -2.49
C ARG A 175 4.22 -11.48 -3.58
N ALA A 176 3.88 -11.06 -4.79
CA ALA A 176 4.84 -10.89 -5.88
C ALA A 176 5.91 -9.83 -5.56
N LEU A 177 5.52 -8.70 -4.94
CA LEU A 177 6.45 -7.65 -4.52
C LEU A 177 7.34 -8.08 -3.34
N GLN A 178 6.80 -8.81 -2.36
CA GLN A 178 7.59 -9.39 -1.26
C GLN A 178 8.59 -10.43 -1.78
N GLN A 179 8.16 -11.28 -2.72
CA GLN A 179 9.05 -12.24 -3.40
C GLN A 179 10.15 -11.52 -4.19
N ALA A 180 9.84 -10.46 -4.92
CA ALA A 180 10.83 -9.65 -5.63
C ALA A 180 11.84 -8.95 -4.68
N GLN A 181 11.43 -8.58 -3.47
CA GLN A 181 12.32 -8.02 -2.45
C GLN A 181 13.22 -9.09 -1.81
N THR A 182 12.72 -10.31 -1.58
CA THR A 182 13.55 -11.42 -1.07
C THR A 182 14.62 -11.89 -2.06
N VAL A 183 14.38 -11.74 -3.37
CA VAL A 183 15.38 -12.01 -4.41
C VAL A 183 16.51 -10.96 -4.37
N ASN A 184 16.18 -9.68 -4.14
CA ASN A 184 17.17 -8.60 -4.03
C ASN A 184 18.02 -8.65 -2.74
N HIS A 185 17.55 -9.30 -1.67
CA HIS A 185 18.32 -9.42 -0.43
C HIS A 185 19.30 -10.61 -0.40
N SER A 186 19.23 -11.51 -1.41
CA SER A 186 20.03 -12.74 -1.44
C SER A 186 21.26 -12.67 -2.36
N GLN A 187 21.51 -11.55 -3.04
CA GLN A 187 22.63 -11.41 -3.97
C GLN A 187 23.46 -10.15 -3.67
N ARG A 188 24.27 -10.24 -2.63
CA ARG A 188 25.59 -9.57 -2.64
C ARG A 188 26.60 -10.56 -3.21
N VAL A 189 26.78 -10.53 -4.53
CA VAL A 189 27.93 -11.14 -5.20
C VAL A 189 28.53 -10.08 -6.11
N SER A 190 29.84 -9.87 -5.97
CA SER A 190 30.63 -8.85 -6.65
C SER A 190 30.49 -8.92 -8.18
N HIS A 191 30.38 -7.76 -8.81
CA HIS A 191 30.21 -7.61 -10.26
C HIS A 191 31.50 -7.93 -11.02
N THR A 192 31.39 -8.65 -12.14
CA THR A 192 31.80 -8.09 -13.43
C THR A 192 30.98 -8.78 -14.53
N VAL A 193 30.23 -7.98 -15.31
CA VAL A 193 29.23 -8.34 -16.34
C VAL A 193 27.84 -8.71 -15.80
N THR A 194 26.81 -8.06 -16.34
CA THR A 194 25.39 -8.33 -16.05
C THR A 194 24.70 -8.71 -17.35
N GLU A 195 24.55 -10.00 -17.60
CA GLU A 195 23.59 -10.51 -18.59
C GLU A 195 22.29 -10.86 -17.86
N ASN A 196 21.23 -10.10 -18.14
CA ASN A 196 19.89 -10.41 -17.64
C ASN A 196 19.13 -11.19 -18.72
N HIS A 197 18.98 -12.50 -18.52
CA HIS A 197 18.10 -13.32 -19.35
C HIS A 197 16.68 -13.30 -18.76
N ILE A 198 15.74 -12.66 -19.44
CA ILE A 198 14.34 -12.56 -19.01
C ILE A 198 13.49 -13.50 -19.86
N GLN A 199 12.92 -14.55 -19.26
CA GLN A 199 12.09 -15.52 -19.99
C GLN A 199 10.66 -15.02 -20.27
N ASN A 200 10.12 -14.10 -19.46
CA ASN A 200 8.74 -13.64 -19.60
C ASN A 200 8.52 -12.30 -18.90
N VAL A 201 7.86 -11.37 -19.60
CA VAL A 201 7.45 -10.04 -19.09
C VAL A 201 5.93 -9.95 -19.14
N ASN A 202 5.27 -9.95 -17.97
CA ASN A 202 3.83 -9.76 -17.87
C ASN A 202 3.53 -8.31 -17.50
N VAL A 203 2.88 -7.57 -18.41
CA VAL A 203 2.52 -6.17 -18.24
C VAL A 203 1.00 -6.05 -18.09
N THR A 204 0.54 -5.42 -17.00
CA THR A 204 -0.88 -5.08 -16.80
C THR A 204 -1.01 -3.56 -16.76
N THR A 205 -1.56 -2.99 -17.83
CA THR A 205 -1.80 -1.55 -18.01
C THR A 205 -3.19 -1.33 -18.61
N ASN A 206 -3.72 -0.12 -18.47
CA ASN A 206 -4.90 0.35 -19.19
C ASN A 206 -4.59 0.50 -20.68
N THR A 207 -5.53 0.13 -21.55
CA THR A 207 -5.31 -0.12 -23.00
C THR A 207 -4.59 1.00 -23.75
N ALA A 208 -4.83 2.26 -23.40
CA ALA A 208 -4.18 3.41 -24.05
C ALA A 208 -2.68 3.60 -23.69
N GLN A 209 -2.21 3.01 -22.59
CA GLN A 209 -0.82 3.10 -22.15
C GLN A 209 0.00 1.87 -22.57
N ALA A 210 -0.67 0.77 -22.95
CA ALA A 210 -0.03 -0.46 -23.38
C ALA A 210 0.83 -0.23 -24.63
N ASP A 211 0.33 0.51 -25.62
CA ASP A 211 1.02 0.72 -26.88
C ASP A 211 2.27 1.60 -26.73
N VAL A 212 2.17 2.69 -25.95
CA VAL A 212 3.30 3.59 -25.66
C VAL A 212 4.41 2.86 -24.90
N LEU A 213 4.04 2.01 -23.94
CA LEU A 213 5.00 1.18 -23.19
C LEU A 213 5.63 0.11 -24.07
N LEU A 214 4.87 -0.52 -24.97
CA LEU A 214 5.38 -1.50 -25.91
C LEU A 214 6.39 -0.86 -26.88
N GLU A 215 6.11 0.36 -27.35
CA GLU A 215 7.01 1.13 -28.20
C GLU A 215 8.31 1.50 -27.49
N GLN A 216 8.25 1.93 -26.23
CA GLN A 216 9.43 2.25 -25.43
C GLN A 216 10.31 1.03 -25.17
N ILE A 217 9.69 -0.13 -24.91
CA ILE A 217 10.41 -1.40 -24.73
C ILE A 217 11.11 -1.79 -26.04
N GLN A 218 10.43 -1.68 -27.19
CA GLN A 218 11.01 -1.97 -28.50
C GLN A 218 12.11 -0.98 -28.91
N GLN A 219 11.98 0.31 -28.58
CA GLN A 219 13.03 1.30 -28.82
C GLN A 219 14.29 0.99 -28.00
N LYS A 220 14.12 0.65 -26.71
CA LYS A 220 15.25 0.26 -25.86
C LYS A 220 15.93 -1.02 -26.35
N ALA A 221 15.15 -2.01 -26.80
CA ALA A 221 15.69 -3.25 -27.38
C ALA A 221 16.50 -3.00 -28.66
N ARG A 222 16.04 -2.09 -29.54
CA ARG A 222 16.78 -1.69 -30.74
C ARG A 222 18.07 -0.94 -30.41
N GLN A 223 18.05 -0.04 -29.43
CA GLN A 223 19.25 0.69 -28.99
C GLN A 223 20.32 -0.25 -28.43
N SER A 224 19.93 -1.31 -27.72
CA SER A 224 20.86 -2.33 -27.23
C SER A 224 21.49 -3.22 -28.31
N GLN A 225 20.91 -3.32 -29.51
CA GLN A 225 21.47 -4.10 -30.62
C GLN A 225 22.44 -3.29 -31.51
N LEU A 226 22.50 -1.97 -31.36
CA LEU A 226 23.32 -1.08 -32.21
C LEU A 226 24.71 -0.76 -31.63
N THR A 227 25.09 -1.31 -30.48
CA THR A 227 26.45 -1.16 -29.93
C THR A 227 27.36 -2.30 -30.36
N ALA A 228 27.61 -2.41 -31.67
CA ALA A 228 28.79 -3.11 -32.18
C ALA A 228 29.21 -2.59 -33.57
N PRO A 229 30.03 -1.52 -33.65
CA PRO A 229 30.85 -1.26 -34.81
C PRO A 229 32.29 -1.73 -34.62
N TYR A 230 32.74 -2.48 -35.62
CA TYR A 230 34.10 -2.91 -36.00
C TYR A 230 35.14 -1.76 -36.04
N ILE A 231 36.36 -1.98 -35.52
CA ILE A 231 37.68 -1.40 -35.96
C ILE A 231 38.77 -2.40 -35.48
N SER A 232 39.37 -3.31 -36.26
CA SER A 232 40.32 -3.25 -37.40
C SER A 232 41.73 -2.69 -37.13
N GLY A 233 42.75 -3.58 -37.17
CA GLY A 233 44.19 -3.32 -37.45
C GLY A 233 45.07 -2.86 -36.27
N VAL A 234 46.37 -3.16 -36.12
CA VAL A 234 47.43 -3.81 -36.94
C VAL A 234 48.53 -4.29 -35.96
N MET A 235 49.33 -5.30 -36.35
CA MET A 235 50.55 -5.78 -35.66
C MET A 235 51.63 -4.69 -35.49
N PRO A 236 52.62 -4.91 -34.62
CA PRO A 236 53.87 -5.51 -35.10
C PRO A 236 54.25 -6.81 -34.39
#